data_AF-A0A537KK09-F1
#
_entry.id   AF-A0A537KK09-F1
#
_cell.length_a   1.000
_cell.length_b   1.000
_cell.length_c   1.000
_cell.angle_alpha   90.00
_cell.angle_beta   90.00
_cell.angle_gamma   90.00
#
_symmetry.space_group_name_H-M   'P 1'
#
loop_
_entity.id
_entity.type
_entity.pdbx_description
1 polymer ?
#
loop_
_entity_poly.entity_id
_entity_poly.type
_entity_poly.pdbx_seq_one_letter_code
_entity_poly.pdbx_strand_id
1 'polypeptide(L)'
;MQPNPNAYGHCWLVKHVKIVDGPVEEIQSIGNMDLRDTAVVQKSFSNAVTQPQWDSAASIKLSKFDNDTMDYSFNGSKSQFAVFSEVYYPFGWNAYLDGKKVEYCKADYVLRGLSLPPGQHAVRFIFEPSSYKRGVKIAYIASFLILILFLGGLFMQWRSRRSQL
;
A
#
# COMPACT_ATOMS: atom_id res chain seq x y z
N MET A 1 -31.08 -3.17 3.74
CA MET A 1 -29.81 -3.71 4.29
C MET A 1 -29.51 -2.90 5.55
N GLN A 2 -29.51 -3.53 6.73
CA GLN A 2 -29.21 -2.83 7.98
C GLN A 2 -27.68 -2.71 8.12
N PRO A 3 -27.11 -1.51 8.29
CA PRO A 3 -25.67 -1.37 8.51
C PRO A 3 -25.27 -2.06 9.81
N ASN A 4 -24.14 -2.78 9.81
CA ASN A 4 -23.60 -3.39 11.03
C ASN A 4 -23.00 -2.29 11.92
N PRO A 5 -23.59 -1.99 13.10
CA PRO A 5 -23.07 -0.95 14.00
C PRO A 5 -21.70 -1.30 14.58
N ASN A 6 -21.32 -2.59 14.56
CA ASN A 6 -20.05 -3.08 15.09
C ASN A 6 -18.93 -3.12 14.05
N ALA A 7 -19.15 -2.66 12.81
CA ALA A 7 -18.09 -2.56 11.81
C ALA A 7 -17.03 -1.53 12.24
N TYR A 8 -15.75 -1.86 12.05
CA TYR A 8 -14.64 -0.96 12.41
C TYR A 8 -14.42 0.13 11.34
N GLY A 9 -14.99 -0.05 10.15
CA GLY A 9 -14.85 0.85 9.02
C GLY A 9 -13.65 0.50 8.14
N HIS A 10 -13.20 1.46 7.33
CA HIS A 10 -12.06 1.29 6.43
C HIS A 10 -10.71 1.42 7.12
N CYS A 11 -10.68 2.12 8.25
CA CYS A 11 -9.48 2.35 9.05
C CYS A 11 -9.88 2.79 10.46
N TRP A 12 -9.06 2.46 11.45
CA TRP A 12 -9.23 2.92 12.83
C TRP A 12 -7.88 3.12 13.52
N LEU A 13 -7.90 3.84 14.65
CA LEU A 13 -6.73 4.06 15.49
C LEU A 13 -6.81 3.13 16.70
N VAL A 14 -5.68 2.53 17.07
CA VAL A 14 -5.57 1.66 18.25
C VAL A 14 -4.83 2.37 19.38
N LYS A 15 -5.14 1.97 20.62
CA LYS A 15 -4.49 2.46 21.85
C LYS A 15 -3.12 1.83 22.07
N HIS A 16 -2.94 0.59 21.62
CA HIS A 16 -1.75 -0.21 21.87
C HIS A 16 -1.36 -1.04 20.65
N VAL A 17 -0.07 -1.36 20.54
CA VAL A 17 0.42 -2.36 19.58
C VAL A 17 1.11 -3.48 20.35
N LYS A 18 0.56 -4.69 20.28
CA LYS A 18 1.17 -5.89 20.84
C LYS A 18 2.10 -6.52 19.82
N ILE A 19 3.39 -6.61 20.16
CA ILE A 19 4.38 -7.30 19.33
C ILE A 19 4.44 -8.78 19.74
N VAL A 20 4.39 -9.67 18.77
CA VAL A 20 4.41 -11.14 18.97
C VAL A 20 5.51 -11.80 18.12
N ASP A 21 6.01 -12.97 18.52
CA ASP A 21 7.19 -13.56 17.88
C ASP A 21 6.89 -14.21 16.52
N GLY A 22 5.63 -14.58 16.23
CA GLY A 22 5.28 -15.20 14.95
C GLY A 22 3.79 -15.34 14.63
N PRO A 23 3.45 -15.91 13.46
CA PRO A 23 2.07 -15.97 12.95
C PRO A 23 1.09 -16.77 13.83
N VAL A 24 1.58 -17.81 14.52
CA VAL A 24 0.74 -18.63 15.42
C VAL A 24 0.33 -17.84 16.65
N GLU A 25 1.26 -17.12 17.26
CA GLU A 25 0.96 -16.27 18.42
C GLU A 25 0.10 -15.05 18.01
N GLU A 26 0.32 -14.52 16.82
CA GLU A 26 -0.49 -13.45 16.24
C GLU A 26 -1.96 -13.87 16.14
N ILE A 27 -2.25 -15.01 15.46
CA ILE A 27 -3.64 -15.46 15.29
C ILE A 27 -4.30 -15.82 16.63
N GLN A 28 -3.55 -16.39 17.58
CA GLN A 28 -4.04 -16.67 18.94
C GLN A 28 -4.34 -15.39 19.72
N SER A 29 -3.52 -14.35 19.58
CA SER A 29 -3.72 -13.07 20.25
C SER A 29 -4.96 -12.34 19.73
N ILE A 30 -5.16 -12.36 18.41
CA ILE A 30 -6.30 -11.72 17.73
C ILE A 30 -7.64 -12.28 18.21
N GLY A 31 -7.72 -13.59 18.48
CA GLY A 31 -8.95 -14.23 18.98
C GLY A 31 -9.32 -13.90 20.44
N ASN A 32 -8.40 -13.29 21.20
CA ASN A 32 -8.55 -13.08 22.64
C ASN A 32 -8.46 -11.60 23.05
N MET A 33 -8.47 -10.66 22.10
CA MET A 33 -8.28 -9.22 22.37
C MET A 33 -9.30 -8.36 21.60
N ASP A 34 -9.54 -7.15 22.11
CA ASP A 34 -10.30 -6.14 21.36
C ASP A 34 -9.39 -5.42 20.36
N LEU A 35 -9.54 -5.76 19.09
CA LEU A 35 -8.76 -5.22 17.99
C LEU A 35 -9.11 -3.76 17.66
N ARG A 36 -10.20 -3.21 18.21
CA ARG A 36 -10.45 -1.76 18.16
C ARG A 36 -9.43 -0.98 18.97
N ASP A 37 -8.95 -1.57 20.06
CA ASP A 37 -8.05 -0.93 21.01
C ASP A 37 -6.60 -1.41 20.87
N THR A 38 -6.37 -2.64 20.41
CA THR A 38 -5.02 -3.21 20.31
C THR A 38 -4.77 -3.86 18.96
N ALA A 39 -3.79 -3.37 18.21
CA ALA A 39 -3.29 -4.07 17.03
C ALA A 39 -2.24 -5.11 17.43
N VAL A 40 -2.23 -6.26 16.76
CA VAL A 40 -1.20 -7.29 16.92
C VAL A 40 -0.26 -7.24 15.72
N VAL A 41 1.05 -7.16 15.95
CA VAL A 41 2.07 -7.06 14.90
C VAL A 41 3.19 -8.05 15.15
N GLN A 42 3.65 -8.75 14.11
CA GLN A 42 4.79 -9.66 14.25
C GLN A 42 6.09 -8.90 14.48
N LYS A 43 7.00 -9.49 15.26
CA LYS A 43 8.32 -8.95 15.60
C LYS A 43 9.19 -8.64 14.37
N SER A 44 9.01 -9.35 13.26
CA SER A 44 9.67 -9.04 11.99
C SER A 44 9.37 -7.63 11.47
N PHE A 45 8.27 -7.02 11.92
CA PHE A 45 7.85 -5.66 11.57
C PHE A 45 8.08 -4.64 12.69
N SER A 46 8.74 -5.00 13.79
CA SER A 46 8.89 -4.11 14.95
C SER A 46 9.56 -2.78 14.61
N ASN A 47 10.46 -2.75 13.62
CA ASN A 47 11.16 -1.53 13.20
C ASN A 47 10.22 -0.50 12.55
N ALA A 48 9.09 -0.96 11.97
CA ALA A 48 8.08 -0.09 11.37
C ALA A 48 7.00 0.36 12.36
N VAL A 49 7.13 -0.02 13.65
CA VAL A 49 6.14 0.25 14.70
C VAL A 49 6.73 1.19 15.75
N THR A 50 6.13 2.37 15.84
CA THR A 50 6.22 3.25 17.01
C THR A 50 4.98 3.04 17.87
N GLN A 51 5.17 2.83 19.18
CA GLN A 51 4.05 2.66 20.11
C GLN A 51 3.18 3.92 20.15
N PRO A 52 1.86 3.79 19.94
CA PRO A 52 0.95 4.93 19.95
C PRO A 52 0.81 5.51 21.35
N GLN A 53 0.54 6.81 21.40
CA GLN A 53 0.12 7.50 22.60
C GLN A 53 -1.32 7.94 22.40
N TRP A 54 -2.25 7.28 23.09
CA TRP A 54 -3.68 7.52 22.88
C TRP A 54 -4.05 9.01 22.98
N ASP A 55 -4.78 9.45 21.95
CA ASP A 55 -5.39 10.77 21.83
C ASP A 55 -6.86 10.57 21.43
N SER A 56 -7.78 10.85 22.35
CA SER A 56 -9.21 10.67 22.11
C SER A 56 -9.79 11.64 21.07
N ALA A 57 -9.08 12.73 20.75
CA ALA A 57 -9.46 13.67 19.70
C ALA A 57 -8.85 13.30 18.34
N ALA A 58 -7.95 12.32 18.28
CA ALA A 58 -7.36 11.89 17.03
C ALA A 58 -8.39 11.18 16.16
N SER A 59 -8.25 11.33 14.84
CA SER A 59 -9.13 10.69 13.87
C SER A 59 -8.38 10.33 12.60
N ILE A 60 -8.83 9.23 11.98
CA ILE A 60 -8.41 8.81 10.65
C ILE A 60 -9.66 8.46 9.84
N LYS A 61 -9.70 8.90 8.58
CA LYS A 61 -10.84 8.65 7.69
C LYS A 61 -10.35 8.39 6.27
N LEU A 62 -10.99 7.44 5.60
CA LEU A 62 -10.86 7.25 4.15
C LEU A 62 -11.49 8.46 3.44
N SER A 63 -10.71 9.15 2.62
CA SER A 63 -11.13 10.30 1.85
C SER A 63 -11.41 9.95 0.38
N LYS A 64 -10.64 9.00 -0.20
CA LYS A 64 -10.87 8.49 -1.56
C LYS A 64 -10.50 7.01 -1.65
N PHE A 65 -11.31 6.23 -2.35
CA PHE A 65 -11.07 4.83 -2.66
C PHE A 65 -11.13 4.61 -4.17
N ASP A 66 -10.05 4.09 -4.74
CA ASP A 66 -9.89 3.77 -6.15
C ASP A 66 -9.24 2.37 -6.29
N ASN A 67 -9.13 1.87 -7.52
CA ASN A 67 -8.61 0.52 -7.78
C ASN A 67 -7.12 0.38 -7.44
N ASP A 68 -6.34 1.43 -7.66
CA ASP A 68 -4.88 1.47 -7.48
C ASP A 68 -4.44 2.45 -6.39
N THR A 69 -5.37 3.21 -5.81
CA THR A 69 -5.08 4.27 -4.85
C THR A 69 -6.10 4.33 -3.72
N MET A 70 -5.61 4.62 -2.51
CA MET A 70 -6.44 4.75 -1.31
C MET A 70 -5.90 5.92 -0.50
N ASP A 71 -6.72 6.95 -0.33
CA ASP A 71 -6.35 8.17 0.37
C ASP A 71 -7.07 8.24 1.71
N TYR A 72 -6.33 8.59 2.75
CA TYR A 72 -6.83 8.77 4.10
C TYR A 72 -6.35 10.10 4.66
N SER A 73 -7.21 10.76 5.44
CA SER A 73 -6.87 11.96 6.20
C SER A 73 -6.70 11.60 7.66
N PHE A 74 -5.57 11.94 8.25
CA PHE A 74 -5.28 11.79 9.67
C PHE A 74 -5.13 13.16 10.35
N ASN A 75 -5.63 13.26 11.58
CA ASN A 75 -5.38 14.39 12.48
C ASN A 75 -5.21 13.87 13.90
N GLY A 76 -4.15 14.26 14.59
CA GLY A 76 -3.93 13.91 16.00
C GLY A 76 -2.79 14.72 16.62
N SER A 77 -2.85 14.96 17.93
CA SER A 77 -1.84 15.74 18.66
C SER A 77 -0.67 14.89 19.15
N LYS A 78 -0.80 13.56 19.11
CA LYS A 78 0.20 12.58 19.53
C LYS A 78 0.42 11.53 18.45
N SER A 79 1.52 10.80 18.55
CA SER A 79 1.75 9.66 17.65
C SER A 79 0.66 8.60 17.84
N GLN A 80 0.09 8.13 16.73
CA GLN A 80 -0.96 7.11 16.71
C GLN A 80 -0.50 5.91 15.88
N PHE A 81 -1.24 4.82 15.99
CA PHE A 81 -1.09 3.67 15.11
C PHE A 81 -2.43 3.41 14.44
N ALA A 82 -2.43 3.43 13.12
CA ALA A 82 -3.61 3.18 12.31
C ALA A 82 -3.59 1.75 11.76
N VAL A 83 -4.72 1.06 11.87
CA VAL A 83 -4.99 -0.17 11.14
C VAL A 83 -5.92 0.17 9.98
N PHE A 84 -5.64 -0.40 8.81
CA PHE A 84 -6.45 -0.26 7.60
C PHE A 84 -7.06 -1.61 7.25
N SER A 85 -8.36 -1.63 6.95
CA SER A 85 -9.15 -2.82 6.57
C SER A 85 -8.78 -3.38 5.19
N GLU A 86 -7.50 -3.40 4.86
CA GLU A 86 -6.95 -3.75 3.56
C GLU A 86 -5.90 -4.83 3.71
N VAL A 87 -5.89 -5.77 2.76
CA VAL A 87 -4.94 -6.88 2.80
C VAL A 87 -3.51 -6.36 2.66
N TYR A 88 -2.64 -6.78 3.57
CA TYR A 88 -1.20 -6.55 3.51
C TYR A 88 -0.61 -7.35 2.34
N TYR A 89 -0.10 -6.63 1.35
CA TYR A 89 0.51 -7.23 0.18
C TYR A 89 1.73 -6.40 -0.25
N PRO A 90 2.96 -6.80 0.15
CA PRO A 90 4.16 -5.99 -0.04
C PRO A 90 4.62 -5.92 -1.51
N PHE A 91 4.04 -6.74 -2.40
CA PHE A 91 4.45 -6.83 -3.80
C PHE A 91 3.71 -5.83 -4.70
N GLY A 92 3.77 -4.55 -4.35
CA GLY A 92 3.31 -3.46 -5.21
C GLY A 92 2.65 -2.31 -4.47
N TRP A 93 2.03 -2.57 -3.31
CA TRP A 93 1.48 -1.49 -2.50
C TRP A 93 2.58 -0.75 -1.75
N ASN A 94 2.61 0.57 -1.91
CA ASN A 94 3.48 1.49 -1.19
C ASN A 94 2.64 2.47 -0.38
N ALA A 95 3.10 2.82 0.82
CA ALA A 95 2.49 3.84 1.65
C ALA A 95 3.27 5.15 1.55
N TYR A 96 2.56 6.26 1.57
CA TYR A 96 3.10 7.61 1.54
C TYR A 96 2.42 8.45 2.62
N LEU A 97 3.22 9.23 3.35
CA LEU A 97 2.78 10.22 4.32
C LEU A 97 3.18 11.60 3.78
N ASP A 98 2.21 12.45 3.46
CA ASP A 98 2.42 13.76 2.82
C ASP A 98 3.32 13.69 1.59
N GLY A 99 3.13 12.64 0.78
CA GLY A 99 3.90 12.39 -0.45
C GLY A 99 5.27 11.77 -0.24
N LYS A 100 5.74 11.59 1.01
CA LYS A 100 6.99 10.88 1.30
C LYS A 100 6.73 9.40 1.53
N LYS A 101 7.49 8.54 0.88
CA LYS A 101 7.36 7.08 1.04
C LYS A 101 7.70 6.68 2.49
N VAL A 102 6.83 5.89 3.11
CA VAL A 102 7.00 5.40 4.48
C VAL A 102 6.85 3.88 4.52
N GLU A 103 7.48 3.25 5.51
CA GLU A 103 7.28 1.84 5.77
C GLU A 103 5.94 1.61 6.47
N TYR A 104 5.26 0.53 6.10
CA TYR A 104 4.05 0.06 6.75
C TYR A 104 4.21 -1.43 7.02
N CYS A 105 3.46 -1.93 7.99
CA CYS A 105 3.58 -3.31 8.47
C CYS A 105 2.30 -4.09 8.23
N LYS A 106 2.42 -5.40 8.47
CA LYS A 106 1.27 -6.28 8.62
C LYS A 106 0.77 -6.21 10.06
N ALA A 107 -0.51 -5.94 10.23
CA ALA A 107 -1.21 -5.92 11.51
C ALA A 107 -2.38 -6.91 11.46
N ASP A 108 -2.77 -7.43 12.61
CA ASP A 108 -3.94 -8.29 12.79
C ASP A 108 -3.98 -9.42 11.75
N TYR A 109 -2.83 -10.09 11.56
CA TYR A 109 -2.57 -11.22 10.68
C TYR A 109 -2.60 -10.94 9.18
N VAL A 110 -3.53 -10.12 8.71
CA VAL A 110 -3.80 -9.88 7.28
C VAL A 110 -3.91 -8.41 6.91
N LEU A 111 -4.10 -7.51 7.87
CA LEU A 111 -4.37 -6.10 7.64
C LEU A 111 -3.09 -5.27 7.53
N ARG A 112 -3.21 -4.02 7.09
CA ARG A 112 -2.09 -3.06 7.06
C ARG A 112 -2.08 -2.24 8.34
N GLY A 113 -0.88 -1.99 8.86
CA GLY A 113 -0.63 -1.09 9.98
C GLY A 113 0.35 0.02 9.61
N LEU A 114 0.13 1.24 10.11
CA LEU A 114 1.04 2.38 9.91
C LEU A 114 1.13 3.22 11.19
N SER A 115 2.37 3.48 11.63
CA SER A 115 2.62 4.48 12.66
C SER A 115 2.51 5.88 12.06
N LEU A 116 1.73 6.73 12.73
CA LEU A 116 1.47 8.11 12.32
C LEU A 116 2.10 9.06 13.35
N PRO A 117 2.96 10.01 12.91
CA PRO A 117 3.46 11.06 13.79
C PRO A 117 2.34 12.05 14.18
N PRO A 118 2.52 12.85 15.23
CA PRO A 118 1.58 13.91 15.58
C PRO A 118 1.49 14.96 14.47
N GLY A 119 0.27 15.42 14.17
CA GLY A 119 -0.01 16.43 13.17
C GLY A 119 -1.26 16.12 12.34
N GLN A 120 -1.40 16.88 11.26
CA GLN A 120 -2.36 16.60 10.19
C GLN A 120 -1.61 16.04 9.01
N HIS A 121 -2.01 14.85 8.55
CA HIS A 121 -1.28 14.13 7.51
C HIS A 121 -2.24 13.53 6.49
N ALA A 122 -1.81 13.53 5.23
CA ALA A 122 -2.42 12.76 4.17
C ALA A 122 -1.66 11.43 4.04
N VAL A 123 -2.36 10.32 4.31
CA VAL A 123 -1.84 8.97 4.09
C VAL A 123 -2.36 8.47 2.76
N ARG A 124 -1.47 8.01 1.89
CA ARG A 124 -1.83 7.48 0.57
C ARG A 124 -1.19 6.13 0.36
N PHE A 125 -2.02 5.13 0.03
CA PHE A 125 -1.55 3.86 -0.51
C PHE A 125 -1.66 3.89 -2.03
N ILE A 126 -0.59 3.48 -2.73
CA ILE A 126 -0.55 3.40 -4.19
C ILE A 126 -0.04 2.03 -4.62
N PHE A 127 -0.75 1.39 -5.54
CA PHE A 127 -0.35 0.13 -6.15
C PHE A 127 0.57 0.37 -7.35
N GLU A 128 1.87 0.21 -7.15
CA GLU A 128 2.91 0.40 -8.17
C GLU A 128 3.84 -0.83 -8.28
N PRO A 129 3.35 -1.96 -8.82
CA PRO A 129 4.15 -3.19 -8.89
C PRO A 129 5.37 -3.03 -9.81
N SER A 130 6.52 -3.48 -9.33
CA SER A 130 7.79 -3.42 -10.09
C SER A 130 7.78 -4.29 -11.35
N SER A 131 6.96 -5.35 -11.37
CA SER A 131 6.71 -6.19 -12.55
C SER A 131 6.06 -5.42 -13.69
N TYR A 132 5.08 -4.57 -13.39
CA TYR A 132 4.42 -3.73 -14.39
C TYR A 132 5.40 -2.75 -15.03
N LYS A 133 6.20 -2.03 -14.21
CA LYS A 133 7.23 -1.10 -14.71
C LYS A 133 8.24 -1.79 -15.63
N ARG A 134 8.63 -3.04 -15.33
CA ARG A 134 9.51 -3.85 -16.18
C ARG A 134 8.83 -4.33 -17.46
N GLY A 135 7.60 -4.84 -17.36
CA GLY A 135 6.83 -5.33 -18.51
C GLY A 135 6.59 -4.24 -19.54
N VAL A 136 6.17 -3.06 -19.10
CA VAL A 136 5.98 -1.89 -19.97
C VAL A 136 7.28 -1.50 -20.68
N LYS A 137 8.42 -1.48 -19.97
CA LYS A 137 9.72 -1.19 -20.58
C LYS A 137 10.09 -2.20 -21.66
N ILE A 138 9.90 -3.50 -21.40
CA ILE A 138 10.17 -4.56 -22.39
C ILE A 138 9.25 -4.42 -23.61
N ALA A 139 7.95 -4.17 -23.39
CA ALA A 139 6.98 -3.97 -24.47
C ALA A 139 7.36 -2.79 -25.37
N TYR A 140 7.83 -1.67 -24.79
CA TYR A 140 8.32 -0.53 -25.58
C TYR A 140 9.55 -0.89 -26.41
N ILE A 141 10.53 -1.60 -25.83
CA ILE A 141 11.73 -2.04 -26.57
C ILE A 141 11.33 -2.95 -27.73
N ALA A 142 10.46 -3.93 -27.49
CA ALA A 142 9.98 -4.84 -28.54
C ALA A 142 9.23 -4.09 -29.64
N SER A 143 8.35 -3.16 -29.27
CA SER A 143 7.59 -2.33 -30.23
C SER A 143 8.53 -1.48 -31.09
N PHE A 144 9.57 -0.91 -30.49
CA PHE A 144 10.57 -0.12 -31.20
C PHE A 144 11.40 -0.98 -32.17
N LEU A 145 11.80 -2.19 -31.77
CA LEU A 145 12.49 -3.13 -32.65
C LEU A 145 11.63 -3.55 -33.84
N ILE A 146 10.35 -3.86 -33.61
CA ILE A 146 9.41 -4.19 -34.69
C ILE A 146 9.26 -3.00 -35.66
N LEU A 147 9.15 -1.77 -35.15
CA LEU A 147 9.08 -0.57 -35.97
C LEU A 147 10.34 -0.39 -36.83
N ILE A 148 11.53 -0.58 -36.27
CA ILE A 148 12.80 -0.53 -37.01
C ILE A 148 12.84 -1.59 -38.11
N LEU A 149 12.48 -2.83 -37.80
CA LEU A 149 12.45 -3.91 -38.79
C LEU A 149 11.45 -3.63 -39.91
N PHE A 150 10.28 -3.10 -39.57
CA PHE A 150 9.25 -2.72 -40.53
C PHE A 150 9.73 -1.60 -41.47
N LEU A 151 10.26 -0.51 -40.91
CA LEU A 151 10.81 0.61 -41.70
C LEU A 151 12.03 0.18 -42.53
N GLY A 152 12.90 -0.66 -41.96
CA GLY A 152 14.04 -1.24 -42.66
C GLY A 152 13.63 -2.10 -43.84
N GLY A 153 12.58 -2.93 -43.67
CA GLY A 153 11.99 -3.73 -44.76
C GLY A 153 11.41 -2.87 -45.88
N LEU A 154 10.64 -1.82 -45.53
CA LEU A 154 10.11 -0.87 -46.51
C LEU A 154 11.24 -0.14 -47.27
N PHE A 155 12.30 0.28 -46.58
CA PHE A 155 13.45 0.94 -47.19
C PHE A 155 14.19 0.03 -48.17
N MET A 156 14.43 -1.24 -47.80
CA MET A 156 15.06 -2.21 -48.68
C MET A 156 14.20 -2.47 -49.93
N GLN A 157 12.89 -2.60 -49.77
CA GLN A 157 11.97 -2.77 -50.90
C GLN A 157 11.98 -1.56 -51.84
N TRP A 158 11.96 -0.34 -51.28
CA TRP A 158 12.05 0.89 -52.05
C TRP A 158 13.37 1.00 -52.84
N ARG A 159 14.49 0.66 -52.21
CA ARG A 159 15.81 0.64 -52.86
C ARG A 159 15.89 -0.40 -53.98
N SER A 160 15.36 -1.60 -53.76
CA SER A 160 15.35 -2.67 -54.77
C SER A 160 14.53 -2.28 -56.01
N ARG A 161 13.36 -1.66 -55.83
CA ARG A 161 12.56 -1.15 -56.96
C ARG A 161 13.27 -0.05 -57.75
N ARG A 162 14.07 0.79 -57.08
CA ARG A 162 14.86 1.85 -57.73
C ARG A 162 16.05 1.34 -58.54
N SER A 163 16.56 0.14 -58.28
CA SER A 163 17.70 -0.43 -59.05
C SER A 163 17.27 -1.26 -60.26
N GLN A 164 15.96 -1.49 -60.44
CA GLN A 164 15.39 -2.20 -61.59
C GLN A 164 14.77 -1.27 -62.64
N LEU A 165 14.77 0.04 -62.38
CA LEU A 165 14.44 1.12 -63.31
C LEU A 165 15.73 1.78 -63.79
#